data_AF-G7VYU7-F1
#
_entry.id   AF-G7VYU7-F1
#
_cell.length_a   1.000
_cell.length_b   1.000
_cell.length_c   1.000
_cell.angle_alpha   90.00
_cell.angle_beta   90.00
_cell.angle_gamma   90.00
#
_symmetry.space_group_name_H-M   'P 1'
#
loop_
_entity.id
_entity.type
_entity.pdbx_description
1 polymer ?
#
loop_
_entity_poly.entity_id
_entity_poly.type
_entity_poly.pdbx_seq_one_letter_code
_entity_poly.pdbx_strand_id
1 'polypeptide(L)' 'MTLDNNEKAPANAGQEESGPRYTLEELKEHAEQLFSVKEEVLAGAFFGAQDKLFTVAEAHTKIEQFMKAKVD' A
#
# COMPACT_ATOMS: atom_id res chain seq x y z
N MET A 1 27.75 3.64 -20.81
CA MET A 1 26.67 2.65 -20.64
C MET A 1 25.75 3.20 -19.57
N THR A 2 24.64 3.80 -19.98
CA THR A 2 23.59 4.34 -19.09
C THR A 2 22.82 3.19 -18.45
N LEU A 3 22.55 3.27 -17.14
CA LEU A 3 21.22 2.99 -16.59
C LEU A 3 21.07 3.58 -15.18
N ASP A 4 20.51 4.78 -15.14
CA ASP A 4 19.39 5.17 -14.27
C ASP A 4 19.39 4.66 -12.81
N ASN A 5 20.31 5.18 -12.00
CA ASN A 5 20.20 5.12 -10.55
C ASN A 5 19.65 6.45 -10.02
N ASN A 6 18.33 6.63 -10.11
CA ASN A 6 17.65 7.69 -9.38
C ASN A 6 16.49 7.08 -8.59
N GLU A 7 16.81 6.73 -7.35
CA GLU A 7 15.90 6.36 -6.27
C GLU A 7 14.59 7.15 -6.36
N LYS A 8 13.54 6.46 -6.79
CA LYS A 8 12.15 6.90 -6.70
C LYS A 8 11.74 6.87 -5.22
N ALA A 9 12.14 7.87 -4.46
CA ALA A 9 11.56 8.17 -3.16
C ALA A 9 11.65 9.66 -2.82
N PRO A 10 10.74 10.51 -3.29
CA PRO A 10 10.53 11.81 -2.69
C PRO A 10 9.21 11.78 -1.91
N ALA A 11 9.27 11.57 -0.59
CA ALA A 11 8.13 11.90 0.28
C ALA A 11 8.53 12.02 1.77
N ASN A 12 9.44 12.95 2.08
CA ASN A 12 9.41 13.61 3.38
C ASN A 12 8.69 14.95 3.19
N ALA A 13 7.37 14.99 3.40
CA ALA A 13 6.63 16.23 3.54
C ALA A 13 5.38 16.02 4.42
N GLY A 14 5.43 16.55 5.65
CA GLY A 14 4.26 16.73 6.50
C GLY A 14 4.13 15.70 7.61
N GLN A 15 4.87 15.91 8.70
CA GLN A 15 4.67 15.20 9.95
C GLN A 15 3.46 15.83 10.67
N GLU A 16 2.25 15.46 10.29
CA GLU A 16 1.04 15.71 11.06
C GLU A 16 0.17 14.44 10.95
N GLU A 17 0.27 13.59 11.97
CA GLU A 17 -0.65 12.48 12.32
C GLU A 17 -0.88 11.34 11.31
N SER A 18 -0.32 11.43 10.12
CA SER A 18 -0.44 10.45 9.03
C SER A 18 0.94 10.14 8.46
N GLY A 19 1.41 8.90 8.58
CA GLY A 19 2.70 8.47 8.04
C GLY A 19 2.83 8.61 6.52
N PRO A 20 3.95 8.15 5.92
CA PRO A 20 4.15 8.20 4.49
C PRO A 20 2.99 7.49 3.76
N ARG A 21 2.49 8.15 2.71
CA ARG A 21 1.40 7.64 1.88
C ARG A 21 1.97 7.08 0.59
N TYR A 22 1.50 5.91 0.24
CA TYR A 22 1.99 5.12 -0.88
C TYR A 22 0.84 4.86 -1.85
N THR A 23 1.19 4.69 -3.12
CA THR A 23 0.23 4.21 -4.12
C THR A 23 -0.16 2.77 -3.85
N LEU A 24 -1.29 2.34 -4.41
CA LEU A 24 -1.68 0.93 -4.39
C LEU A 24 -0.58 0.04 -4.98
N GLU A 25 0.06 0.49 -6.06
CA GLU A 25 1.13 -0.27 -6.73
C GLU A 25 2.31 -0.51 -5.81
N GLU A 26 2.82 0.52 -5.12
CA GLU A 26 3.90 0.36 -4.13
C GLU A 26 3.50 -0.57 -2.98
N LEU A 27 2.27 -0.44 -2.47
CA LEU A 27 1.77 -1.31 -1.41
C LEU A 27 1.60 -2.76 -1.89
N LYS A 28 1.24 -2.96 -3.16
CA LYS A 28 1.14 -4.28 -3.80
C LYS A 28 2.51 -4.93 -3.95
N GLU A 29 3.51 -4.20 -4.41
CA GLU A 29 4.89 -4.69 -4.54
C GLU A 29 5.46 -5.15 -3.20
N HIS A 30 5.09 -4.48 -2.11
CA HIS A 30 5.50 -4.83 -0.75
C HIS A 30 4.42 -5.56 0.06
N ALA A 31 3.37 -6.09 -0.57
CA ALA A 31 2.20 -6.63 0.13
C ALA A 31 2.55 -7.81 1.06
N GLU A 32 3.37 -8.73 0.55
CA GLU A 32 3.78 -9.90 1.30
C GLU A 32 4.71 -9.53 2.46
N GLN A 33 5.58 -8.52 2.27
CA GLN A 33 6.54 -8.09 3.29
C GLN A 33 5.91 -7.21 4.39
N LEU A 34 4.97 -6.33 4.02
CA LEU A 34 4.35 -5.38 4.95
C LEU A 34 3.13 -5.95 5.66
N PHE A 35 2.37 -6.82 4.99
CA PHE A 35 1.05 -7.26 5.44
C PHE A 35 0.91 -8.78 5.49
N SER A 36 1.91 -9.56 5.05
CA SER A 36 1.81 -11.03 4.91
C SER A 36 0.60 -11.47 4.08
N VAL A 37 0.16 -10.64 3.13
CA VAL A 37 -0.92 -11.00 2.19
C VAL A 37 -0.43 -10.95 0.75
N LYS A 38 -1.14 -11.66 -0.13
CA LYS A 38 -0.89 -11.57 -1.56
C LYS A 38 -1.35 -10.23 -2.13
N GLU A 39 -0.71 -9.82 -3.22
CA GLU A 39 -1.12 -8.64 -3.99
C GLU A 39 -2.59 -8.71 -4.46
N GLU A 40 -3.13 -9.91 -4.66
CA GLU A 40 -4.53 -10.16 -5.03
C GLU A 40 -5.50 -9.75 -3.91
N VAL A 41 -5.10 -9.97 -2.65
CA VAL A 41 -5.87 -9.56 -1.46
C VAL A 41 -5.85 -8.05 -1.34
N LEU A 42 -4.71 -7.43 -1.59
CA LEU A 42 -4.55 -5.98 -1.57
C LEU A 42 -5.36 -5.33 -2.71
N ALA A 43 -5.28 -5.87 -3.94
CA ALA A 43 -6.10 -5.42 -5.07
C ALA A 43 -7.61 -5.56 -4.79
N GLY A 44 -8.04 -6.63 -4.12
CA GLY A 44 -9.42 -6.83 -3.69
C GLY A 44 -9.86 -5.84 -2.61
N ALA A 45 -9.04 -5.65 -1.57
CA ALA A 45 -9.32 -4.75 -0.45
C ALA A 45 -9.41 -3.28 -0.88
N PHE A 46 -8.72 -2.91 -1.96
CA PHE A 46 -8.65 -1.56 -2.48
C PHE A 46 -9.28 -1.41 -3.87
N PHE A 47 -10.13 -2.36 -4.27
CA PHE A 47 -10.82 -2.30 -5.55
C PHE A 47 -11.59 -0.98 -5.69
N GLY A 48 -11.34 -0.24 -6.77
CA GLY A 48 -11.92 1.10 -7.01
C GLY A 48 -11.22 2.27 -6.29
N ALA A 49 -10.12 2.02 -5.59
CA ALA A 49 -9.36 3.03 -4.86
C ALA A 49 -7.90 3.17 -5.34
N GLN A 50 -7.65 2.75 -6.59
CA GLN A 50 -6.32 2.68 -7.24
C GLN A 50 -5.64 4.05 -7.36
N ASP A 51 -6.43 5.09 -7.66
CA ASP A 51 -5.98 6.49 -7.80
C ASP A 51 -5.76 7.22 -6.46
N LYS A 52 -5.81 6.49 -5.33
CA LYS A 52 -5.65 7.08 -3.99
C LYS A 52 -4.33 6.65 -3.37
N LEU A 53 -3.82 7.51 -2.50
CA LEU A 53 -2.65 7.26 -1.69
C LEU A 53 -3.09 6.81 -0.29
N PHE A 54 -2.42 5.81 0.26
CA PHE A 54 -2.74 5.24 1.57
C PHE A 54 -1.51 5.12 2.43
N THR A 55 -1.70 5.31 3.74
CA THR A 55 -0.66 4.94 4.70
C THR A 55 -0.61 3.42 4.88
N VAL A 56 0.54 2.89 5.30
CA VAL A 56 0.69 1.46 5.65
C VAL A 56 -0.34 1.05 6.70
N ALA A 57 -0.60 1.90 7.70
CA ALA A 57 -1.59 1.62 8.75
C ALA A 57 -3.03 1.55 8.23
N GLU A 58 -3.43 2.49 7.35
CA GLU A 58 -4.74 2.42 6.68
C GLU A 58 -4.87 1.19 5.81
N ALA A 59 -3.78 0.82 5.11
CA ALA A 59 -3.76 -0.34 4.25
C ALA A 59 -3.93 -1.63 5.03
N HIS A 60 -3.15 -1.80 6.10
CA HIS A 60 -3.28 -2.94 7.01
C HIS A 60 -4.72 -3.08 7.51
N THR A 61 -5.32 -1.98 7.98
CA THR A 61 -6.70 -1.99 8.47
C THR A 61 -7.69 -2.41 7.39
N LYS A 62 -7.60 -1.86 6.17
CA LYS A 62 -8.49 -2.25 5.05
C LYS A 62 -8.32 -3.71 4.65
N ILE A 63 -7.09 -4.19 4.60
CA ILE A 63 -6.75 -5.59 4.28
C ILE A 63 -7.36 -6.52 5.34
N GLU A 64 -7.17 -6.23 6.63
CA GLU A 64 -7.75 -7.01 7.72
C GLU A 64 -9.28 -7.05 7.65
N GLN A 65 -9.93 -5.91 7.41
CA GLN A 65 -11.39 -5.84 7.23
C GLN A 65 -11.85 -6.68 6.03
N PHE A 66 -11.12 -6.63 4.92
CA PHE A 66 -11.41 -7.42 3.72
C PHE A 66 -11.26 -8.93 3.96
N MET A 67 -10.19 -9.35 4.67
CA MET A 67 -10.00 -10.76 5.01
C MET A 67 -11.08 -11.25 5.98
N LYS A 68 -11.45 -10.44 6.97
CA LYS A 68 -12.50 -10.76 7.94
C LYS A 68 -13.89 -10.88 7.29
N ALA A 69 -14.19 -10.05 6.30
CA ALA A 69 -15.45 -10.10 5.55
C ALA A 69 -15.62 -11.36 4.69
N LYS A 70 -14.55 -12.12 4.44
CA LYS A 70 -14.57 -13.36 3.63
C LYS A 70 -14.68 -14.64 4.46
N VAL A 71 -14.69 -14.52 5.79
CA VAL A 71 -14.91 -15.62 6.76
C VAL A 71 -16.35 -15.50 7.26
N ASP A 72 -17.30 -15.93 6.43
CA ASP A 72 -18.66 -16.33 6.82
C ASP A 72 -19.12 -17.47 5.90
#